data_AF-A0A356WWL2-F1
#
_entry.id   AF-A0A356WWL2-F1
#
_cell.length_a   1.000
_cell.length_b   1.000
_cell.length_c   1.000
_cell.angle_alpha   90.00
_cell.angle_beta   90.00
_cell.angle_gamma   90.00
#
_symmetry.space_group_name_H-M   'P 1'
#
loop_
_entity.id
_entity.type
_entity.pdbx_description
1 polymer ?
#
loop_
_entity_poly.entity_id
_entity_poly.type
_entity_poly.pdbx_seq_one_letter_code
_entity_poly.pdbx_strand_id
1 'polypeptide(L)' 'TTRFTPAMGVAATGDKRNAFMMGKVTAIEAKALGVHQIYAPVLDVNNNPENPVINVRSFSGDPEMVADYGTAFMQGVL' A
#
# COMPACT_ATOMS: atom_id res chain seq x y z
N THR A 1 16.55 3.24 0.02
CA THR A 1 15.14 3.68 0.10
C THR A 1 14.59 3.33 1.47
N THR A 2 13.59 4.08 1.91
CA THR A 2 12.91 3.87 3.20
C THR A 2 12.19 2.52 3.19
N ARG A 3 12.27 1.76 4.29
CA ARG A 3 11.46 0.54 4.49
C ARG A 3 10.23 0.88 5.32
N PHE A 4 9.06 0.51 4.80
CA PHE A 4 7.79 0.70 5.47
C PHE A 4 7.27 -0.59 6.10
N THR A 5 6.37 -0.45 7.07
CA THR A 5 5.49 -1.53 7.51
C THR A 5 4.70 -2.08 6.31
N PRO A 6 4.46 -3.41 6.22
CA PRO A 6 3.60 -3.99 5.18
C PRO A 6 2.20 -3.36 5.12
N ALA A 7 1.54 -3.46 3.97
CA ALA A 7 0.22 -2.86 3.72
C ALA A 7 -0.82 -3.19 4.80
N MET A 8 -0.90 -4.45 5.23
CA MET A 8 -1.80 -4.87 6.31
C MET A 8 -1.51 -4.16 7.63
N GLY A 9 -0.23 -3.95 7.97
CA GLY A 9 0.15 -3.23 9.18
C GLY A 9 -0.12 -1.72 9.08
N VAL A 10 -0.04 -1.15 7.87
CA VAL A 10 -0.47 0.23 7.62
C VAL A 10 -1.99 0.36 7.78
N ALA A 11 -2.76 -0.60 7.27
CA ALA A 11 -4.22 -0.63 7.44
C ALA A 11 -4.64 -0.82 8.91
N ALA A 12 -3.87 -1.63 9.66
CA ALA A 12 -4.11 -1.86 11.08
C ALA A 12 -4.00 -0.60 11.96
N THR A 13 -3.43 0.51 11.46
CA THR A 13 -3.43 1.77 12.20
C THR A 13 -4.78 2.48 12.20
N GLY A 14 -5.72 2.10 11.33
CA GLY A 14 -7.02 2.75 11.21
C GLY A 14 -7.00 4.16 10.61
N ASP A 15 -5.86 4.61 10.07
CA ASP A 15 -5.72 5.94 9.45
C ASP A 15 -5.13 5.82 8.03
N LYS A 16 -6.01 6.02 7.02
CA LYS A 16 -5.65 5.99 5.60
C LYS A 16 -4.61 7.03 5.19
N ARG A 17 -4.40 8.09 5.99
CA ARG A 17 -3.32 9.06 5.74
C ARG A 17 -1.94 8.39 5.77
N ASN A 18 -1.77 7.31 6.52
CA ASN A 18 -0.51 6.57 6.54
C ASN A 18 -0.22 5.91 5.19
N ALA A 19 -1.23 5.38 4.49
CA ALA A 19 -1.06 4.86 3.14
C ALA A 19 -0.73 5.97 2.13
N PHE A 20 -1.38 7.13 2.25
CA PHE A 20 -1.04 8.32 1.45
C PHE A 20 0.43 8.74 1.64
N MET A 21 0.88 8.85 2.89
CA MET A 21 2.26 9.24 3.19
C MET A 21 3.27 8.20 2.69
N MET A 22 2.93 6.90 2.80
CA MET A 22 3.74 5.83 2.23
C MET A 22 3.87 5.96 0.71
N GLY A 23 2.77 6.20 -0.01
CA GLY A 23 2.77 6.46 -1.46
C GLY A 23 3.64 7.67 -1.82
N LYS A 24 3.50 8.78 -1.08
CA LYS A 24 4.25 10.02 -1.29
C LYS A 24 5.75 9.86 -1.14
N VAL A 25 6.20 9.24 -0.05
CA VAL A 25 7.64 9.00 0.15
C VAL A 25 8.18 8.04 -0.91
N THR A 26 7.40 7.00 -1.25
CA THR A 26 7.77 6.06 -2.33
C THR A 26 7.98 6.78 -3.66
N ALA A 27 7.07 7.69 -4.04
CA ALA A 27 7.17 8.46 -5.29
C ALA A 27 8.36 9.43 -5.29
N ILE A 28 8.61 10.12 -4.17
CA ILE A 28 9.77 11.01 -4.01
C ILE A 28 11.08 10.24 -4.21
N GLU A 29 11.23 9.10 -3.54
CA GLU A 29 12.44 8.27 -3.65
C GLU A 29 12.58 7.64 -5.03
N ALA A 30 11.49 7.13 -5.61
CA ALA A 30 11.49 6.56 -6.96
C ALA A 30 11.95 7.61 -8.00
N LYS A 31 11.39 8.81 -7.95
CA LYS A 31 11.76 9.92 -8.83
C LYS A 31 13.23 10.32 -8.67
N ALA A 32 13.74 10.38 -7.44
CA ALA A 32 15.14 10.68 -7.17
C ALA A 32 16.11 9.64 -7.76
N LEU A 33 15.65 8.39 -7.93
CA LEU A 33 16.40 7.28 -8.52
C LEU A 33 16.19 7.14 -10.04
N GLY A 34 15.37 8.00 -10.67
CA GLY A 34 15.00 7.88 -12.08
C GLY A 34 13.96 6.79 -12.39
N VAL A 35 13.31 6.23 -11.37
CA VAL A 35 12.20 5.27 -11.52
C VAL A 35 10.91 6.03 -11.76
N HIS A 36 10.23 5.73 -12.87
CA HIS A 36 9.01 6.40 -13.32
C HIS A 36 7.76 5.53 -13.24
N GLN A 37 7.91 4.24 -12.91
CA GLN A 37 6.80 3.31 -12.77
C GLN A 37 6.90 2.56 -11.43
N ILE A 38 5.82 2.64 -10.66
CA ILE A 38 5.68 1.99 -9.35
C ILE A 38 4.62 0.90 -9.51
N TYR A 39 5.01 -0.38 -9.39
CA TYR A 39 4.07 -1.51 -9.39
C TYR A 39 3.44 -1.71 -8.00
N ALA A 40 2.74 -0.67 -7.54
CA ALA A 40 1.99 -0.63 -6.28
C ALA A 40 0.82 0.36 -6.45
N PRO A 41 -0.25 0.25 -5.64
CA PRO A 41 -0.44 -0.68 -4.53
C PRO A 41 -0.89 -2.07 -4.97
N VAL A 42 -0.79 -3.04 -4.06
CA VAL A 42 -1.50 -4.32 -4.17
C VAL A 42 -2.96 -4.07 -3.78
N LEU A 43 -3.89 -4.38 -4.69
CA LEU A 43 -5.34 -4.27 -4.48
C LEU A 43 -6.04 -5.63 -4.35
N ASP A 44 -5.26 -6.70 -4.19
CA ASP A 44 -5.81 -8.02 -3.90
C ASP A 44 -6.48 -8.01 -2.53
N VAL A 45 -7.70 -8.58 -2.44
CA VAL A 45 -8.40 -8.77 -1.17
C VAL A 45 -7.95 -10.09 -0.56
N ASN A 46 -7.26 -10.05 0.59
CA ASN A 46 -6.72 -11.26 1.23
C ASN A 46 -7.79 -11.97 2.08
N ASN A 47 -8.83 -12.48 1.43
CA ASN A 47 -9.93 -13.21 2.06
C ASN A 47 -9.60 -14.68 2.41
N ASN A 48 -8.49 -15.21 1.87
CA ASN A 48 -7.95 -16.50 2.23
C ASN A 48 -6.72 -16.33 3.14
N PRO A 49 -6.80 -16.62 4.45
CA PRO A 49 -5.68 -16.48 5.37
C PRO A 49 -4.51 -17.45 5.07
N GLU A 50 -4.77 -18.54 4.35
CA GLU A 50 -3.73 -19.51 3.94
C GLU A 50 -2.97 -19.09 2.68
N ASN A 51 -3.33 -17.96 2.05
CA ASN A 51 -2.61 -17.46 0.87
C ASN A 51 -1.18 -17.02 1.27
N PRO A 52 -0.12 -17.72 0.79
CA PRO A 52 1.25 -17.41 1.18
C PRO A 52 1.87 -16.28 0.35
N VAL A 53 1.24 -15.90 -0.77
CA VAL A 53 1.80 -14.95 -1.76
C VAL A 53 1.34 -13.52 -1.49
N ILE A 54 0.05 -13.33 -1.18
CA ILE A 54 -0.53 -12.01 -0.89
C ILE A 54 -0.33 -11.68 0.60
N ASN A 55 -1.00 -12.40 1.50
CA ASN A 55 -0.80 -12.29 2.94
C ASN A 55 -0.78 -10.80 3.38
N VAL A 56 0.22 -10.37 4.16
CA VAL A 56 0.42 -8.98 4.62
C VAL A 56 0.66 -7.93 3.52
N ARG A 57 0.79 -8.33 2.24
CA ARG A 57 0.89 -7.39 1.11
C ARG A 57 -0.44 -6.75 0.74
N SER A 58 -1.56 -7.40 1.07
CA SER A 58 -2.88 -6.76 0.98
C SER A 58 -3.09 -5.83 2.17
N PHE A 59 -3.89 -4.78 1.98
CA PHE A 59 -4.35 -3.95 3.09
C PHE A 59 -5.34 -4.69 4.00
N SER A 60 -6.20 -5.56 3.46
CA SER A 60 -7.26 -6.21 4.23
C SER A 60 -7.89 -7.41 3.52
N GLY A 61 -8.64 -8.22 4.28
CA GLY A 61 -9.60 -9.18 3.76
C GLY A 61 -10.96 -8.56 3.39
N ASP A 62 -11.18 -7.28 3.73
CA ASP A 62 -12.36 -6.50 3.39
C ASP A 62 -12.12 -5.64 2.11
N PRO A 63 -12.93 -5.80 1.05
CA PRO A 63 -12.80 -5.02 -0.19
C PRO A 63 -12.90 -3.51 0.01
N GLU A 64 -13.77 -3.02 0.90
CA GLU A 64 -13.93 -1.57 1.11
C GLU A 64 -12.65 -0.97 1.70
N MET A 65 -12.09 -1.63 2.73
CA MET A 65 -10.81 -1.22 3.30
C MET A 65 -9.67 -1.29 2.28
N VAL A 66 -9.62 -2.32 1.42
CA VAL A 66 -8.60 -2.39 0.35
C VAL A 66 -8.75 -1.23 -0.63
N ALA A 67 -9.97 -0.88 -1.03
CA ALA A 67 -10.23 0.24 -1.93
C ALA A 67 -9.83 1.59 -1.29
N ASP A 68 -10.19 1.82 -0.03
CA ASP A 68 -9.91 3.06 0.68
C ASP A 68 -8.40 3.31 0.86
N TYR A 69 -7.67 2.31 1.36
CA TYR A 69 -6.23 2.43 1.58
C TYR A 69 -5.45 2.41 0.27
N GLY A 70 -5.87 1.58 -0.69
CA GLY A 70 -5.32 1.58 -2.05
C GLY A 70 -5.44 2.94 -2.73
N THR A 71 -6.62 3.56 -2.64
CA THR A 71 -6.86 4.90 -3.18
C THR A 71 -5.97 5.94 -2.51
N ALA A 72 -5.86 5.91 -1.18
CA ALA A 72 -4.99 6.83 -0.45
C ALA A 72 -3.52 6.69 -0.87
N PHE A 73 -3.00 5.46 -1.02
CA PHE A 73 -1.66 5.22 -1.53
C PHE A 73 -1.47 5.78 -2.95
N MET A 74 -2.40 5.49 -3.87
CA MET A 74 -2.35 5.99 -5.25
C MET A 74 -2.34 7.53 -5.29
N GLN A 75 -3.16 8.18 -4.47
CA GLN A 75 -3.17 9.64 -4.34
C GLN A 75 -1.84 10.21 -3.80
N GLY A 76 -1.12 9.44 -2.98
CA GLY A 76 0.22 9.84 -2.53
C GLY A 76 1.27 9.72 -3.62
N VAL A 77 1.09 8.79 -4.56
CA VAL A 77 2.03 8.58 -5.67
C VAL A 77 1.89 9.63 -6.79
N LEU A 78 0.67 10.11 -7.02
CA LEU A 78 0.34 11.18 -7.98
C LEU A 78 0.90 12.54 -7.54
#